data_AF-A0A7G8UJD0-F1
#
_entry.id   AF-A0A7G8UJD0-F1
#
_cell.length_a   1.000
_cell.length_b   1.000
_cell.length_c   1.000
_cell.angle_alpha   90.00
_cell.angle_beta   90.00
_cell.angle_gamma   90.00
#
_symmetry.space_group_name_H-M   'P 1'
#
loop_
_entity.id
_entity.type
_entity.pdbx_description
1 polymer ?
#
loop_
_entity_poly.entity_id
_entity_poly.type
_entity_poly.pdbx_seq_one_letter_code
_entity_poly.pdbx_strand_id
1 'polypeptide(L)'
;MSDIIESFETAKGNTFGDLLTLKEKNSSLKIGVLTVGFFEYWRMFPGTMRANVNEDMTCVYTHLCEVLDQDTVIWPGLIDTLDAADKAGKKLAEERVDIIVYVAGTYCPDYMAIQALEHIRHAPVILFNTQSSNKINLQTNYENILRNSALIASLQLAATFKKMGWYPDLKVVVGSIRDTEAYGAIKKYIRAYKVFQQLKNTNIGVIGHVFRGMYDFEYDKTMIKGTLGPNIIAIQVDHLLDQFSQADDEEIKMIEAETKSRFNIVGLSDNDVYQSSRFYVALRRTLERFRLDALTLLGQHYVEQKTGTTSYLANTMIHEEGKYIVNTEGDVHGLIIMTIMNELSGQMPTYAEWGEYDGELNALLMVHHGYANTNYATDRNTVKVNRSPEQWGLQGAGFGFEYTLKPGEVTISHLIIDAEGYKMLIVKGEALHIPTNIPCEEITGVVKFDTPIKPFLTTLIKEGFAHHCIIAYGDLTEELSMIADFMGIRKVIY
;
A
#
# COMPACT_ATOMS: atom_id res chain seq x y z
N MET A 1 -13.39 -14.31 38.45
CA MET A 1 -13.23 -15.51 37.59
C MET A 1 -12.39 -15.06 36.42
N SER A 2 -11.34 -15.80 36.05
CA SER A 2 -10.62 -15.50 34.81
C SER A 2 -11.58 -15.70 33.64
N ASP A 3 -11.70 -14.73 32.75
CA ASP A 3 -12.51 -14.88 31.54
C ASP A 3 -12.04 -16.12 30.79
N ILE A 4 -12.98 -17.01 30.46
CA ILE A 4 -12.70 -18.21 29.67
C ILE A 4 -12.38 -17.72 28.25
N ILE A 5 -11.20 -18.08 27.74
CA ILE A 5 -10.79 -17.77 26.37
C ILE A 5 -11.45 -18.77 25.43
N GLU A 6 -12.23 -18.26 24.49
CA GLU A 6 -12.96 -19.06 23.48
C GLU A 6 -12.48 -18.71 22.07
N SER A 7 -12.83 -19.54 21.09
CA SER A 7 -12.66 -19.18 19.67
C SER A 7 -13.59 -18.02 19.31
N PHE A 8 -13.16 -17.14 18.40
CA PHE A 8 -14.02 -16.04 17.93
C PHE A 8 -15.34 -16.53 17.32
N GLU A 9 -15.38 -17.77 16.84
CA GLU A 9 -16.58 -18.41 16.27
C GLU A 9 -17.69 -18.63 17.30
N THR A 10 -17.34 -18.87 18.57
CA THR A 10 -18.31 -19.21 19.64
C THR A 10 -18.34 -18.17 20.77
N ALA A 11 -17.34 -17.30 20.83
CA ALA A 11 -17.18 -16.32 21.89
C ALA A 11 -18.34 -15.33 21.93
N LYS A 12 -18.89 -15.13 23.13
CA LYS A 12 -19.89 -14.09 23.41
C LYS A 12 -19.28 -12.74 23.77
N GLY A 13 -18.02 -12.75 24.22
CA GLY A 13 -17.24 -11.55 24.54
C GLY A 13 -16.34 -11.11 23.39
N ASN A 14 -15.47 -10.14 23.68
CA ASN A 14 -14.54 -9.54 22.72
C ASN A 14 -13.09 -10.05 22.87
N THR A 15 -12.84 -11.08 23.68
CA THR A 15 -11.52 -11.68 23.85
C THR A 15 -11.53 -13.08 23.25
N PHE A 16 -10.57 -13.34 22.36
CA PHE A 16 -10.52 -14.56 21.55
C PHE A 16 -9.16 -15.25 21.75
N GLY A 17 -9.13 -16.57 21.58
CA GLY A 17 -7.88 -17.35 21.62
C GLY A 17 -7.17 -17.43 20.27
N ASP A 18 -7.88 -17.16 19.19
CA ASP A 18 -7.49 -17.35 17.79
C ASP A 18 -7.44 -16.04 16.98
N LEU A 19 -7.68 -14.89 17.64
CA LEU A 19 -7.44 -13.56 17.12
C LEU A 19 -6.69 -12.73 18.16
N LEU A 20 -5.75 -11.90 17.72
CA LEU A 20 -4.99 -11.04 18.62
C LEU A 20 -5.91 -10.06 19.35
N THR A 21 -5.80 -10.01 20.67
CA THR A 21 -6.56 -9.09 21.52
C THR A 21 -6.12 -7.64 21.37
N LEU A 22 -4.81 -7.45 21.20
CA LEU A 22 -4.19 -6.15 20.99
C LEU A 22 -3.69 -6.09 19.55
N LYS A 23 -4.15 -5.08 18.80
CA LYS A 23 -3.59 -4.75 17.50
C LYS A 23 -2.29 -4.00 17.70
N GLU A 24 -1.25 -4.41 16.99
CA GLU A 24 -0.04 -3.60 16.86
C GLU A 24 -0.43 -2.35 16.04
N LYS A 25 -0.26 -1.16 16.62
CA LYS A 25 -0.50 0.08 15.86
C LYS A 25 0.56 0.20 14.78
N ASN A 26 0.21 0.79 13.63
CA ASN A 26 1.16 1.16 12.58
C ASN A 26 2.40 1.80 13.21
N SER A 27 3.48 1.03 13.30
CA SER A 27 4.70 1.43 13.97
C SER A 27 5.57 2.22 13.01
N SER A 28 6.21 3.28 13.52
CA SER A 28 7.32 3.93 12.85
C SER A 28 8.42 2.91 12.55
N LEU A 29 9.02 2.95 11.36
CA LEU A 29 10.23 2.16 11.09
C LEU A 29 11.41 2.74 11.86
N LYS A 30 12.39 1.88 12.16
CA LYS A 30 13.70 2.26 12.69
C LYS A 30 14.73 2.20 11.56
N ILE A 31 15.21 3.36 11.11
CA ILE A 31 16.20 3.49 10.04
C ILE A 31 17.59 3.66 10.65
N GLY A 32 18.49 2.71 10.41
CA GLY A 32 19.90 2.86 10.78
C GLY A 32 20.67 3.66 9.73
N VAL A 33 21.40 4.69 10.15
CA VAL A 33 22.29 5.45 9.27
C VAL A 33 23.72 5.02 9.53
N LEU A 34 24.34 4.38 8.53
CA LEU A 34 25.70 3.86 8.60
C LEU A 34 26.63 4.79 7.84
N THR A 35 27.29 5.72 8.53
CA THR A 35 28.24 6.66 7.91
C THR A 35 29.69 6.24 8.15
N VAL A 36 30.50 6.22 7.10
CA VAL A 36 31.91 5.77 7.19
C VAL A 36 32.90 6.78 6.63
N GLY A 37 34.12 6.80 7.15
CA GLY A 37 35.23 7.59 6.62
C GLY A 37 36.58 6.99 6.97
N PHE A 38 37.56 7.02 6.06
CA PHE A 38 38.82 6.33 6.30
C PHE A 38 39.78 7.10 7.21
N PHE A 39 40.14 6.49 8.35
CA PHE A 39 40.93 7.14 9.40
C PHE A 39 42.30 7.66 8.99
N GLU A 40 42.95 7.04 8.00
CA GLU A 40 44.27 7.48 7.53
C GLU A 40 44.24 8.93 7.04
N TYR A 41 43.12 9.39 6.45
CA TYR A 41 42.98 10.76 5.98
C TYR A 41 42.99 11.79 7.11
N TRP A 42 42.60 11.43 8.33
CA TRP A 42 42.66 12.34 9.48
C TRP A 42 44.09 12.76 9.81
N ARG A 43 45.07 11.84 9.64
CA ARG A 43 46.49 12.11 9.84
C ARG A 43 47.11 12.85 8.66
N MET A 44 46.66 12.56 7.43
CA MET A 44 47.17 13.19 6.21
C MET A 44 46.73 14.66 6.08
N PHE A 45 45.53 14.99 6.57
CA PHE A 45 44.93 16.33 6.52
C PHE A 45 44.42 16.75 7.91
N PRO A 46 45.35 17.04 8.85
CA PRO A 46 44.99 17.29 10.23
C PRO A 46 44.21 18.60 10.40
N GLY A 47 43.15 18.57 11.20
CA GLY A 47 42.37 19.74 11.60
C GLY A 47 41.23 20.13 10.65
N THR A 48 41.18 19.61 9.42
CA THR A 48 40.16 19.97 8.43
C THR A 48 39.32 18.77 8.01
N MET A 49 39.95 17.71 7.49
CA MET A 49 39.25 16.59 6.85
C MET A 49 38.22 15.91 7.75
N ARG A 50 38.57 15.59 9.00
CA ARG A 50 37.65 14.94 9.95
C ARG A 50 36.47 15.82 10.32
N ALA A 51 36.69 17.11 10.52
CA ALA A 51 35.65 18.07 10.85
C ALA A 51 34.67 18.22 9.67
N ASN A 52 35.21 18.39 8.47
CA ASN A 52 34.47 18.51 7.22
C ASN A 52 33.59 17.28 6.92
N VAL A 53 34.14 16.07 7.07
CA VAL A 53 33.38 14.83 6.85
C VAL A 53 32.29 14.65 7.92
N ASN A 54 32.58 14.96 9.18
CA ASN A 54 31.56 14.94 10.24
C ASN A 54 30.43 15.94 9.96
N GLU A 55 30.74 17.13 9.46
CA GLU A 55 29.74 18.12 9.05
C GLU A 55 28.86 17.60 7.91
N ASP A 56 29.46 16.99 6.88
CA ASP A 56 28.71 16.38 5.77
C ASP A 56 27.79 15.25 6.25
N MET A 57 28.29 14.35 7.10
CA MET A 57 27.48 13.24 7.60
C MET A 57 26.37 13.72 8.55
N THR A 58 26.62 14.81 9.30
CA THR A 58 25.58 15.49 10.09
C THR A 58 24.52 16.10 9.17
N CYS A 59 24.92 16.73 8.06
CA CYS A 59 24.00 17.26 7.06
C CYS A 59 23.09 16.17 6.49
N VAL A 60 23.66 15.01 6.14
CA VAL A 60 22.90 13.85 5.65
C VAL A 60 21.93 13.32 6.70
N TYR A 61 22.39 13.14 7.94
CA TYR A 61 21.53 12.71 9.05
C TYR A 61 20.36 13.67 9.28
N THR A 62 20.62 14.98 9.32
CA THR A 62 19.59 16.00 9.50
C THR A 62 18.54 15.93 8.40
N HIS A 63 18.94 15.85 7.13
CA HIS A 63 18.00 15.74 6.02
C HIS A 63 17.21 14.42 6.04
N LEU A 64 17.83 13.30 6.44
CA LEU A 64 17.10 12.05 6.64
C LEU A 64 16.04 12.19 7.74
N CYS A 65 16.34 12.84 8.86
CA CYS A 65 15.36 13.12 9.91
C CYS A 65 14.23 14.04 9.42
N GLU A 66 14.52 15.03 8.58
CA GLU A 66 13.53 15.94 8.02
C GLU A 66 12.58 15.25 7.05
N VAL A 67 13.12 14.40 6.15
CA VAL A 67 12.29 13.73 5.13
C VAL A 67 11.59 12.47 5.65
N LEU A 68 12.12 11.84 6.69
CA LEU A 68 11.56 10.65 7.35
C LEU A 68 10.89 11.03 8.67
N ASP A 69 10.08 12.08 8.64
CA ASP A 69 9.42 12.72 9.79
C ASP A 69 8.46 11.80 10.58
N GLN A 70 8.08 10.67 9.99
CA GLN A 70 7.20 9.67 10.60
C GLN A 70 7.93 8.43 11.12
N ASP A 71 9.25 8.40 10.99
CA ASP A 71 10.07 7.24 11.32
C ASP A 71 11.23 7.61 12.26
N THR A 72 11.81 6.62 12.93
CA THR A 72 12.91 6.83 13.87
C THR A 72 14.25 6.62 13.17
N VAL A 73 15.04 7.69 13.05
CA VAL A 73 16.38 7.63 12.46
C VAL A 73 17.45 7.45 13.55
N ILE A 74 18.26 6.40 13.44
CA ILE A 74 19.28 6.02 14.43
C ILE A 74 20.65 6.16 13.79
N TRP A 75 21.44 7.11 14.30
CA TRP A 75 22.80 7.35 13.82
C TRP A 75 23.84 7.12 14.92
N PRO A 76 24.71 6.10 14.79
CA PRO A 76 25.82 5.87 15.72
C PRO A 76 26.96 6.91 15.64
N GLY A 77 26.92 7.82 14.65
CA GLY A 77 27.99 8.76 14.34
C GLY A 77 28.88 8.27 13.19
N LEU A 78 29.93 9.05 12.88
CA LEU A 78 30.93 8.68 11.86
C LEU A 78 31.78 7.49 12.34
N ILE A 79 31.84 6.45 11.50
CA ILE A 79 32.64 5.26 11.73
C ILE A 79 33.95 5.36 10.95
N ASP A 80 35.07 5.36 11.67
CA ASP A 80 36.39 5.50 11.07
C ASP A 80 37.38 4.39 11.45
N THR A 81 36.99 3.44 12.30
CA THR A 81 37.82 2.29 12.70
C THR A 81 37.00 1.00 12.73
N LEU A 82 37.69 -0.15 12.73
CA LEU A 82 37.03 -1.45 12.83
C LEU A 82 36.29 -1.62 14.18
N ASP A 83 36.86 -1.13 15.28
CA ASP A 83 36.22 -1.14 16.60
C ASP A 83 34.96 -0.27 16.63
N ALA A 84 35.01 0.91 15.99
CA ALA A 84 33.83 1.76 15.85
C ALA A 84 32.76 1.10 14.97
N ALA A 85 33.16 0.40 13.91
CA ALA A 85 32.25 -0.34 13.03
C ALA A 85 31.55 -1.48 13.78
N ASP A 86 32.30 -2.29 14.54
CA ASP A 86 31.76 -3.37 15.35
C ASP A 86 30.77 -2.85 16.40
N LYS A 87 31.12 -1.77 17.11
CA LYS A 87 30.24 -1.12 18.08
C LYS A 87 28.97 -0.57 17.43
N ALA A 88 29.10 0.08 16.27
CA ALA A 88 27.95 0.63 15.55
C ALA A 88 27.00 -0.47 15.06
N GLY A 89 27.53 -1.55 14.48
CA GLY A 89 26.76 -2.72 14.07
C GLY A 89 25.96 -3.33 15.22
N LYS A 90 26.61 -3.56 16.37
CA LYS A 90 25.95 -4.06 17.59
C LYS A 90 24.83 -3.13 18.07
N LYS A 91 25.07 -1.81 18.11
CA LYS A 91 24.06 -0.83 18.50
C LYS A 91 22.84 -0.87 17.57
N LEU A 92 23.07 -0.92 16.26
CA LEU A 92 21.98 -0.99 15.28
C LEU A 92 21.19 -2.31 15.40
N ALA A 93 21.87 -3.43 15.73
CA ALA A 93 21.22 -4.71 16.00
C ALA A 93 20.37 -4.67 17.28
N GLU A 94 20.90 -4.10 18.36
CA GLU A 94 20.20 -3.91 19.64
C GLU A 94 18.93 -3.07 19.46
N GLU A 95 19.00 -2.04 18.61
CA GLU A 95 17.86 -1.21 18.27
C GLU A 95 16.82 -1.89 17.37
N ARG A 96 17.17 -3.03 16.74
CA ARG A 96 16.34 -3.75 15.77
C ARG A 96 15.93 -2.86 14.59
N VAL A 97 16.91 -2.25 13.94
CA VAL A 97 16.66 -1.44 12.76
C VAL A 97 16.05 -2.26 11.63
N ASP A 98 15.06 -1.68 10.95
CA ASP A 98 14.30 -2.32 9.88
C ASP A 98 14.99 -2.17 8.52
N ILE A 99 15.77 -1.10 8.34
CA ILE A 99 16.45 -0.75 7.09
C ILE A 99 17.70 0.09 7.39
N ILE A 100 18.73 -0.03 6.54
CA ILE A 100 19.97 0.75 6.64
C ILE A 100 20.10 1.72 5.47
N VAL A 101 20.48 2.95 5.76
CA VAL A 101 21.03 3.91 4.78
C VAL A 101 22.53 3.99 4.98
N TYR A 102 23.30 3.47 4.02
CA TYR A 102 24.75 3.55 4.03
C TYR A 102 25.24 4.78 3.27
N VAL A 103 26.20 5.50 3.86
CA VAL A 103 26.79 6.71 3.28
C VAL A 103 28.30 6.72 3.55
N ALA A 104 29.10 6.81 2.49
CA ALA A 104 30.54 7.01 2.63
C ALA A 104 30.87 8.51 2.57
N GLY A 105 31.61 9.01 3.56
CA GLY A 105 32.10 10.40 3.59
C GLY A 105 33.44 10.60 2.87
N THR A 106 34.19 9.53 2.62
CA THR A 106 35.43 9.47 1.83
C THR A 106 35.54 8.10 1.18
N TYR A 107 36.60 7.85 0.40
CA TYR A 107 37.03 6.48 0.12
C TYR A 107 37.22 5.74 1.44
N CYS A 108 36.69 4.53 1.52
CA CYS A 108 36.72 3.69 2.70
C CYS A 108 36.90 2.24 2.27
N PRO A 109 37.87 1.50 2.85
CA PRO A 109 37.95 0.06 2.66
C PRO A 109 36.70 -0.66 3.17
N ASP A 110 36.26 -1.72 2.47
CA ASP A 110 34.99 -2.39 2.75
C ASP A 110 34.91 -3.02 4.16
N TYR A 111 36.05 -3.34 4.78
CA TYR A 111 36.07 -4.05 6.06
C TYR A 111 35.30 -3.32 7.17
N MET A 112 35.20 -1.98 7.14
CA MET A 112 34.40 -1.25 8.13
C MET A 112 32.91 -1.43 7.89
N ALA A 113 32.46 -1.27 6.64
CA ALA A 113 31.05 -1.45 6.29
C ALA A 113 30.62 -2.91 6.53
N ILE A 114 31.45 -3.88 6.13
CA ILE A 114 31.19 -5.31 6.33
C ILE A 114 31.10 -5.63 7.82
N GLN A 115 32.08 -5.20 8.64
CA GLN A 115 32.06 -5.47 10.08
C GLN A 115 30.79 -4.96 10.76
N ALA A 116 30.33 -3.76 10.40
CA ALA A 116 29.09 -3.22 10.96
C ALA A 116 27.85 -4.02 10.49
N LEU A 117 27.79 -4.33 9.19
CA LEU A 117 26.64 -5.02 8.59
C LEU A 117 26.53 -6.50 8.98
N GLU A 118 27.62 -7.16 9.39
CA GLU A 118 27.58 -8.55 9.88
C GLU A 118 26.61 -8.74 11.05
N HIS A 119 26.44 -7.73 11.91
CA HIS A 119 25.52 -7.78 13.05
C HIS A 119 24.04 -7.65 12.65
N ILE A 120 23.75 -7.13 11.45
CA ILE A 120 22.40 -6.70 11.02
C ILE A 120 22.10 -7.08 9.56
N ARG A 121 22.73 -8.13 9.06
CA ARG A 121 22.69 -8.50 7.63
C ARG A 121 21.29 -8.73 7.06
N HIS A 122 20.32 -9.06 7.91
CA HIS A 122 18.93 -9.29 7.52
C HIS A 122 18.19 -8.01 7.10
N ALA A 123 18.63 -6.84 7.55
CA ALA A 123 18.01 -5.57 7.18
C ALA A 123 18.44 -5.17 5.76
N PRO A 124 17.51 -4.75 4.87
CA PRO A 124 17.85 -4.22 3.56
C PRO A 124 18.73 -2.97 3.68
N VAL A 125 19.54 -2.74 2.64
CA VAL A 125 20.47 -1.60 2.57
C VAL A 125 20.10 -0.72 1.38
N ILE A 126 19.98 0.58 1.64
CA ILE A 126 20.03 1.65 0.65
C ILE A 126 21.45 2.18 0.63
N LEU A 127 22.13 2.06 -0.51
CA LEU A 127 23.44 2.66 -0.73
C LEU A 127 23.23 4.09 -1.27
N PHE A 128 23.44 5.10 -0.43
CA PHE A 128 23.36 6.50 -0.84
C PHE A 128 24.76 7.02 -1.17
N ASN A 129 25.07 7.06 -2.46
CA ASN A 129 26.32 7.63 -2.95
C ASN A 129 26.20 9.15 -3.09
N THR A 130 26.96 9.88 -2.28
CA THR A 130 26.85 11.33 -2.18
C THR A 130 28.19 12.07 -2.36
N GLN A 131 28.09 13.38 -2.52
CA GLN A 131 29.21 14.33 -2.62
C GLN A 131 28.73 15.74 -2.23
N SER A 132 29.65 16.68 -2.06
CA SER A 132 29.30 18.03 -1.57
C SER A 132 28.38 18.82 -2.50
N SER A 133 28.50 18.65 -3.82
CA SER A 133 27.67 19.37 -4.80
C SER A 133 27.46 18.57 -6.09
N ASN A 134 26.41 18.89 -6.85
CA ASN A 134 26.14 18.30 -8.17
C ASN A 134 27.05 18.84 -9.30
N LYS A 135 28.16 19.51 -8.96
CA LYS A 135 29.11 20.06 -9.92
C LYS A 135 30.54 19.69 -9.54
N ILE A 136 31.33 19.34 -10.55
CA ILE A 136 32.77 19.15 -10.38
C ILE A 136 33.40 20.54 -10.20
N ASN A 137 34.03 20.78 -9.04
CA ASN A 137 34.82 21.98 -8.83
C ASN A 137 36.20 21.82 -9.50
N LEU A 138 36.41 22.50 -10.64
CA LEU A 138 37.69 22.48 -11.36
C LEU A 138 38.80 23.29 -10.67
N GLN A 139 38.45 24.13 -9.70
CA GLN A 139 39.37 24.94 -8.90
C GLN A 139 39.37 24.43 -7.45
N THR A 140 39.95 23.24 -7.27
CA THR A 140 39.94 22.50 -6.00
C THR A 140 41.33 21.99 -5.63
N ASN A 141 41.45 21.34 -4.48
CA ASN A 141 42.67 20.69 -4.01
C ASN A 141 42.45 19.17 -3.81
N TYR A 142 43.54 18.44 -3.58
CA TYR A 142 43.47 16.98 -3.42
C TYR A 142 42.66 16.54 -2.18
N GLU A 143 42.71 17.33 -1.10
CA GLU A 143 41.91 17.08 0.10
C GLU A 143 40.40 17.06 -0.24
N ASN A 144 39.90 18.07 -0.94
CA ASN A 144 38.50 18.14 -1.38
C ASN A 144 38.13 17.03 -2.36
N ILE A 145 39.07 16.53 -3.18
CA ILE A 145 38.85 15.36 -4.03
C ILE A 145 38.63 14.11 -3.16
N LEU A 146 39.43 13.92 -2.11
CA LEU A 146 39.27 12.82 -1.17
C LEU A 146 37.99 12.93 -0.34
N ARG A 147 37.60 14.14 0.09
CA ARG A 147 36.28 14.39 0.73
C ARG A 147 35.11 13.98 -0.17
N ASN A 148 35.25 14.06 -1.50
CA ASN A 148 34.22 13.68 -2.47
C ASN A 148 34.44 12.29 -3.09
N SER A 149 35.26 11.43 -2.47
CA SER A 149 35.64 10.12 -3.03
C SER A 149 34.71 8.96 -2.63
N ALA A 150 33.51 9.27 -2.12
CA ALA A 150 32.48 8.29 -1.75
C ALA A 150 32.15 7.31 -2.88
N LEU A 151 32.18 7.76 -4.14
CA LEU A 151 31.93 6.92 -5.32
C LEU A 151 32.89 5.72 -5.41
N ILE A 152 34.14 5.90 -4.99
CA ILE A 152 35.13 4.81 -4.98
C ILE A 152 34.73 3.76 -3.94
N ALA A 153 34.36 4.20 -2.72
CA ALA A 153 33.90 3.30 -1.66
C ALA A 153 32.61 2.57 -2.05
N SER A 154 31.65 3.30 -2.62
CA SER A 154 30.35 2.77 -3.07
C SER A 154 30.49 1.69 -4.13
N LEU A 155 31.32 1.92 -5.16
CA LEU A 155 31.57 0.94 -6.21
C LEU A 155 32.28 -0.31 -5.68
N GLN A 156 33.27 -0.11 -4.79
CA GLN A 156 34.00 -1.20 -4.15
C GLN A 156 33.05 -2.08 -3.32
N LEU A 157 32.26 -1.46 -2.43
CA LEU A 157 31.32 -2.17 -1.55
C LEU A 157 30.22 -2.89 -2.33
N ALA A 158 29.63 -2.26 -3.34
CA ALA A 158 28.62 -2.88 -4.18
C ALA A 158 29.17 -4.12 -4.92
N ALA A 159 30.40 -4.04 -5.44
CA ALA A 159 31.06 -5.19 -6.05
C ALA A 159 31.31 -6.32 -5.04
N THR A 160 31.68 -5.97 -3.81
CA THR A 160 31.85 -6.93 -2.72
C THR A 160 30.52 -7.60 -2.33
N PHE A 161 29.43 -6.84 -2.20
CA PHE A 161 28.09 -7.40 -1.96
C PHE A 161 27.70 -8.42 -3.03
N LYS A 162 27.89 -8.11 -4.32
CA LYS A 162 27.62 -9.05 -5.42
C LYS A 162 28.48 -10.32 -5.31
N LYS A 163 29.76 -10.21 -4.97
CA LYS A 163 30.65 -11.38 -4.77
C LYS A 163 30.24 -12.24 -3.58
N MET A 164 29.77 -11.61 -2.51
CA MET A 164 29.33 -12.30 -1.29
C MET A 164 27.90 -12.85 -1.39
N GLY A 165 27.14 -12.48 -2.42
CA GLY A 165 25.70 -12.77 -2.50
C GLY A 165 24.89 -12.01 -1.44
N TRP A 166 25.35 -10.85 -1.01
CA TRP A 166 24.63 -9.98 -0.09
C TRP A 166 23.82 -8.96 -0.89
N TYR A 167 22.63 -8.62 -0.40
CA TYR A 167 21.78 -7.57 -0.98
C TYR A 167 21.65 -7.68 -2.51
N PRO A 168 21.13 -8.81 -3.04
CA PRO A 168 21.03 -9.02 -4.49
C PRO A 168 20.29 -7.89 -5.20
N ASP A 169 19.27 -7.34 -4.54
CA ASP A 169 18.42 -6.24 -5.03
C ASP A 169 18.78 -4.89 -4.39
N LEU A 170 20.07 -4.63 -4.21
CA LEU A 170 20.60 -3.40 -3.58
C LEU A 170 19.99 -2.14 -4.22
N LYS A 171 19.26 -1.34 -3.43
CA LYS A 171 18.82 -0.01 -3.83
C LYS A 171 20.00 0.95 -3.78
N VAL A 172 20.27 1.63 -4.89
CA VAL A 172 21.27 2.68 -4.99
C VAL A 172 20.57 4.02 -5.23
N VAL A 173 20.98 5.03 -4.48
CA VAL A 173 20.56 6.43 -4.68
C VAL A 173 21.80 7.27 -4.88
N VAL A 174 21.77 8.20 -5.84
CA VAL A 174 22.88 9.09 -6.17
C VAL A 174 22.40 10.53 -6.11
N GLY A 175 23.11 11.39 -5.39
CA GLY A 175 22.82 12.82 -5.33
C GLY A 175 23.74 13.52 -4.34
N SER A 176 23.89 14.83 -4.45
CA SER A 176 24.68 15.60 -3.48
C SER A 176 24.06 15.60 -2.07
N ILE A 177 24.83 15.99 -1.05
CA ILE A 177 24.40 15.97 0.35
C ILE A 177 23.16 16.84 0.64
N ARG A 178 22.77 17.72 -0.28
CA ARG A 178 21.59 18.60 -0.20
C ARG A 178 20.60 18.38 -1.34
N ASP A 179 20.71 17.25 -2.04
CA ASP A 179 19.88 16.94 -3.20
C ASP A 179 18.50 16.43 -2.77
N THR A 180 17.50 17.30 -2.90
CA THR A 180 16.12 16.98 -2.50
C THR A 180 15.53 15.81 -3.28
N GLU A 181 15.94 15.58 -4.53
CA GLU A 181 15.44 14.46 -5.33
C GLU A 181 15.96 13.12 -4.79
N ALA A 182 17.24 13.08 -4.39
CA ALA A 182 17.83 11.89 -3.78
C ALA A 182 17.14 11.51 -2.47
N TYR A 183 16.92 12.49 -1.57
CA TYR A 183 16.17 12.23 -0.33
C TYR A 183 14.71 11.85 -0.60
N GLY A 184 14.09 12.40 -1.64
CA GLY A 184 12.76 11.97 -2.12
C GLY A 184 12.74 10.51 -2.54
N ALA A 185 13.75 10.05 -3.30
CA ALA A 185 13.88 8.65 -3.70
C ALA A 185 14.09 7.70 -2.50
N ILE A 186 14.88 8.13 -1.51
CA ILE A 186 15.05 7.39 -0.24
C ILE A 186 13.71 7.30 0.50
N LYS A 187 12.99 8.42 0.65
CA LYS A 187 11.67 8.47 1.30
C LYS A 187 10.68 7.54 0.62
N LYS A 188 10.60 7.55 -0.71
CA LYS A 188 9.71 6.66 -1.48
C LYS A 188 10.01 5.18 -1.21
N TYR A 189 11.28 4.78 -1.26
CA TYR A 189 11.66 3.39 -1.01
C TYR A 189 11.34 2.94 0.42
N ILE A 190 11.61 3.79 1.41
CA ILE A 190 11.29 3.50 2.82
C ILE A 190 9.77 3.43 3.01
N ARG A 191 9.00 4.32 2.38
CA ARG A 191 7.52 4.26 2.39
C ARG A 191 7.01 2.93 1.82
N ALA A 192 7.49 2.52 0.65
CA ALA A 192 7.10 1.23 0.05
C ALA A 192 7.45 0.05 0.97
N TYR A 193 8.63 0.05 1.58
CA TYR A 193 9.05 -1.00 2.51
C TYR A 193 8.19 -1.01 3.79
N LYS A 194 7.81 0.16 4.30
CA LYS A 194 6.90 0.30 5.44
C LYS A 194 5.55 -0.34 5.17
N VAL A 195 4.95 -0.05 4.00
CA VAL A 195 3.67 -0.66 3.58
C VAL A 195 3.80 -2.18 3.49
N PHE A 196 4.87 -2.68 2.88
CA PHE A 196 5.13 -4.13 2.82
C PHE A 196 5.25 -4.78 4.21
N GLN A 197 5.92 -4.13 5.15
CA GLN A 197 6.05 -4.64 6.52
C GLN A 197 4.72 -4.59 7.28
N GLN A 198 3.94 -3.53 7.14
CA GLN A 198 2.62 -3.39 7.76
C GLN A 198 1.63 -4.43 7.23
N LEU A 199 1.67 -4.71 5.93
CA LEU A 199 0.78 -5.68 5.29
C LEU A 199 0.87 -7.07 5.93
N LYS A 200 2.04 -7.45 6.48
CA LYS A 200 2.25 -8.75 7.16
C LYS A 200 1.40 -8.93 8.42
N ASN A 201 0.95 -7.82 9.01
CA ASN A 201 0.14 -7.77 10.22
C ASN A 201 -1.32 -7.41 9.94
N THR A 202 -1.67 -7.11 8.69
CA THR A 202 -3.04 -6.79 8.26
C THR A 202 -3.95 -8.02 8.39
N ASN A 203 -5.09 -7.84 9.03
CA ASN A 203 -6.15 -8.84 9.11
C ASN A 203 -7.22 -8.58 8.06
N ILE A 204 -7.34 -9.49 7.11
CA ILE A 204 -8.36 -9.46 6.05
C ILE A 204 -9.44 -10.49 6.38
N GLY A 205 -10.66 -10.01 6.60
CA GLY A 205 -11.84 -10.87 6.74
C GLY A 205 -12.43 -11.26 5.39
N VAL A 206 -12.89 -12.50 5.27
CA VAL A 206 -13.65 -12.99 4.12
C VAL A 206 -14.98 -13.50 4.61
N ILE A 207 -16.07 -12.83 4.25
CA ILE A 207 -17.43 -13.28 4.56
C ILE A 207 -18.00 -13.97 3.32
N GLY A 208 -18.39 -15.24 3.49
CA GLY A 208 -18.86 -16.08 2.38
C GLY A 208 -17.69 -16.75 1.65
N HIS A 209 -17.68 -16.66 0.32
CA HIS A 209 -16.67 -17.29 -0.54
C HIS A 209 -16.47 -16.46 -1.81
N VAL A 210 -15.49 -16.78 -2.64
CA VAL A 210 -15.36 -16.18 -3.98
C VAL A 210 -16.64 -16.41 -4.79
N PHE A 211 -17.08 -15.43 -5.57
CA PHE A 211 -18.27 -15.58 -6.41
C PHE A 211 -18.17 -16.84 -7.27
N ARG A 212 -19.25 -17.62 -7.31
CA ARG A 212 -19.24 -18.95 -7.94
C ARG A 212 -19.00 -18.84 -9.45
N GLY A 213 -17.80 -19.22 -9.88
CA GLY A 213 -17.41 -19.24 -11.30
C GLY A 213 -16.27 -18.27 -11.64
N MET A 214 -15.89 -17.39 -10.72
CA MET A 214 -14.76 -16.48 -10.87
C MET A 214 -13.47 -17.14 -10.38
N TYR A 215 -12.92 -18.05 -11.19
CA TYR A 215 -11.72 -18.82 -10.84
C TYR A 215 -10.47 -17.97 -10.71
N ASP A 216 -10.45 -16.77 -11.30
CA ASP A 216 -9.33 -15.84 -11.25
C ASP A 216 -9.14 -15.18 -9.87
N PHE A 217 -10.17 -15.19 -9.02
CA PHE A 217 -10.07 -14.72 -7.63
C PHE A 217 -9.84 -15.82 -6.61
N GLU A 218 -9.91 -17.10 -7.02
CA GLU A 218 -9.62 -18.22 -6.12
C GLU A 218 -8.23 -18.06 -5.51
N TYR A 219 -8.14 -18.33 -4.21
CA TYR A 219 -6.95 -18.03 -3.45
C TYR A 219 -6.58 -19.14 -2.47
N ASP A 220 -5.28 -19.27 -2.24
CA ASP A 220 -4.73 -20.10 -1.19
C ASP A 220 -4.21 -19.20 -0.07
N LYS A 221 -4.85 -19.26 1.10
CA LYS A 221 -4.46 -18.43 2.25
C LYS A 221 -3.04 -18.70 2.76
N THR A 222 -2.50 -19.89 2.53
CA THR A 222 -1.12 -20.24 2.91
C THR A 222 -0.12 -19.60 1.96
N MET A 223 -0.42 -19.58 0.65
CA MET A 223 0.37 -18.86 -0.35
C MET A 223 0.31 -17.34 -0.11
N ILE A 224 -0.87 -16.79 0.18
CA ILE A 224 -1.00 -15.37 0.55
C ILE A 224 -0.13 -15.06 1.76
N LYS A 225 -0.25 -15.83 2.85
CA LYS A 225 0.51 -15.55 4.07
C LYS A 225 2.02 -15.68 3.84
N GLY A 226 2.44 -16.69 3.07
CA GLY A 226 3.84 -16.99 2.79
C GLY A 226 4.51 -16.00 1.82
N THR A 227 3.77 -15.46 0.85
CA THR A 227 4.32 -14.59 -0.20
C THR A 227 3.95 -13.12 -0.01
N LEU A 228 2.68 -12.83 0.23
CA LEU A 228 2.16 -11.45 0.28
C LEU A 228 2.12 -10.89 1.71
N GLY A 229 1.93 -11.75 2.72
CA GLY A 229 2.03 -11.40 4.13
C GLY A 229 0.75 -11.31 4.98
N PRO A 230 -0.43 -10.88 4.48
CA PRO A 230 -1.57 -10.60 5.36
C PRO A 230 -2.19 -11.89 5.93
N ASN A 231 -2.95 -11.75 7.01
CA ASN A 231 -3.72 -12.83 7.60
C ASN A 231 -5.10 -12.88 6.94
N ILE A 232 -5.48 -14.03 6.39
CA ILE A 232 -6.83 -14.25 5.83
C ILE A 232 -7.69 -15.01 6.83
N ILE A 233 -8.76 -14.36 7.28
CA ILE A 233 -9.69 -14.86 8.30
C ILE A 233 -11.01 -15.14 7.61
N ALA A 234 -11.36 -16.43 7.50
CA ALA A 234 -12.69 -16.82 7.02
C ALA A 234 -13.71 -16.55 8.14
N ILE A 235 -14.80 -15.88 7.80
CA ILE A 235 -15.86 -15.49 8.73
C ILE A 235 -17.17 -16.07 8.22
N GLN A 236 -17.86 -16.82 9.07
CA GLN A 236 -19.18 -17.35 8.74
C GLN A 236 -20.16 -16.20 8.49
N VAL A 237 -21.00 -16.36 7.46
CA VAL A 237 -22.04 -15.38 7.11
C VAL A 237 -22.96 -15.09 8.30
N ASP A 238 -23.22 -16.08 9.15
CA ASP A 238 -24.08 -15.94 10.33
C ASP A 238 -23.57 -14.87 11.31
N HIS A 239 -22.26 -14.63 11.41
CA HIS A 239 -21.75 -13.54 12.27
C HIS A 239 -22.23 -12.17 11.78
N LEU A 240 -22.25 -11.94 10.47
CA LEU A 240 -22.76 -10.71 9.88
C LEU A 240 -24.28 -10.62 10.05
N LEU A 241 -25.01 -11.71 9.79
CA LEU A 241 -26.46 -11.75 9.94
C LEU A 241 -26.90 -11.54 11.40
N ASP A 242 -26.12 -12.04 12.36
CA ASP A 242 -26.33 -11.79 13.78
C ASP A 242 -26.14 -10.30 14.11
N GLN A 243 -25.05 -9.67 13.64
CA GLN A 243 -24.86 -8.22 13.79
C GLN A 243 -25.98 -7.42 13.12
N PHE A 244 -26.46 -7.85 11.96
CA PHE A 244 -27.58 -7.25 11.27
C PHE A 244 -28.87 -7.38 12.10
N SER A 245 -29.15 -8.55 12.64
CA SER A 245 -30.33 -8.80 13.47
C SER A 245 -30.36 -7.94 14.75
N GLN A 246 -29.18 -7.69 15.33
CA GLN A 246 -28.96 -6.97 16.59
C GLN A 246 -28.60 -5.48 16.41
N ALA A 247 -28.61 -4.96 15.18
CA ALA A 247 -28.37 -3.55 14.91
C ALA A 247 -29.39 -2.67 15.64
N ASP A 248 -28.91 -1.61 16.27
CA ASP A 248 -29.75 -0.73 17.10
C ASP A 248 -30.55 0.25 16.22
N ASP A 249 -31.84 0.43 16.54
CA ASP A 249 -32.74 1.24 15.72
C ASP A 249 -32.38 2.74 15.73
N GLU A 250 -31.78 3.24 16.82
CA GLU A 250 -31.31 4.64 16.88
C GLU A 250 -30.10 4.85 15.97
N GLU A 251 -29.14 3.91 15.98
CA GLU A 251 -28.00 3.94 15.06
C GLU A 251 -28.44 3.88 13.59
N ILE A 252 -29.39 2.99 13.26
CA ILE A 252 -29.92 2.86 11.89
C ILE A 252 -30.54 4.17 11.43
N LYS A 253 -31.40 4.78 12.26
CA LYS A 253 -32.07 6.06 11.94
C LYS A 253 -31.10 7.21 11.77
N MET A 254 -30.01 7.24 12.54
CA MET A 254 -28.96 8.24 12.34
C MET A 254 -28.32 8.12 10.95
N ILE A 255 -27.96 6.90 10.55
CA ILE A 255 -27.36 6.64 9.22
C ILE A 255 -28.35 6.91 8.09
N GLU A 256 -29.63 6.58 8.28
CA GLU A 256 -30.70 6.91 7.32
C GLU A 256 -30.82 8.43 7.12
N ALA A 257 -30.89 9.20 8.21
CA ALA A 257 -30.98 10.65 8.15
C ALA A 257 -29.74 11.26 7.48
N GLU A 258 -28.56 10.77 7.82
CA GLU A 258 -27.31 11.18 7.18
C GLU A 258 -27.35 10.90 5.67
N THR A 259 -27.70 9.68 5.27
CA THR A 259 -27.77 9.24 3.87
C THR A 259 -28.73 10.12 3.07
N LYS A 260 -29.94 10.36 3.58
CA LYS A 260 -30.96 11.23 2.95
C LYS A 260 -30.51 12.69 2.86
N SER A 261 -29.67 13.15 3.79
CA SER A 261 -29.15 14.53 3.76
C SER A 261 -27.99 14.72 2.76
N ARG A 262 -27.21 13.67 2.51
CA ARG A 262 -25.96 13.72 1.74
C ARG A 262 -26.10 13.35 0.26
N PHE A 263 -27.11 12.57 -0.08
CA PHE A 263 -27.23 11.97 -1.41
C PHE A 263 -28.59 12.24 -2.05
N ASN A 264 -28.57 12.43 -3.37
CA ASN A 264 -29.80 12.50 -4.17
C ASN A 264 -30.33 11.08 -4.43
N ILE A 265 -31.30 10.65 -3.61
CA ILE A 265 -31.91 9.33 -3.69
C ILE A 265 -33.03 9.34 -4.72
N VAL A 266 -32.94 8.46 -5.71
CA VAL A 266 -33.90 8.35 -6.82
C VAL A 266 -34.46 6.93 -6.86
N GLY A 267 -35.79 6.81 -6.86
CA GLY A 267 -36.46 5.52 -7.09
C GLY A 267 -36.39 4.50 -5.95
N LEU A 268 -35.87 4.87 -4.78
CA LEU A 268 -35.80 4.01 -3.59
C LEU A 268 -36.89 4.35 -2.57
N SER A 269 -37.40 3.32 -1.89
CA SER A 269 -38.33 3.49 -0.77
C SER A 269 -37.60 3.77 0.54
N ASP A 270 -38.31 4.29 1.54
CA ASP A 270 -37.75 4.46 2.90
C ASP A 270 -37.23 3.14 3.48
N ASN A 271 -37.87 2.01 3.15
CA ASN A 271 -37.41 0.69 3.59
C ASN A 271 -36.08 0.27 2.93
N ASP A 272 -35.86 0.59 1.64
CA ASP A 272 -34.59 0.30 0.97
C ASP A 272 -33.43 1.06 1.64
N VAL A 273 -33.66 2.32 2.01
CA VAL A 273 -32.67 3.13 2.75
C VAL A 273 -32.45 2.56 4.15
N TYR A 274 -33.52 2.20 4.87
CA TYR A 274 -33.42 1.61 6.21
C TYR A 274 -32.60 0.32 6.22
N GLN A 275 -32.88 -0.63 5.32
CA GLN A 275 -32.11 -1.89 5.27
C GLN A 275 -30.64 -1.64 4.93
N SER A 276 -30.35 -0.71 4.02
CA SER A 276 -28.97 -0.38 3.63
C SER A 276 -28.20 0.26 4.78
N SER A 277 -28.83 1.17 5.52
CA SER A 277 -28.28 1.77 6.75
C SER A 277 -28.02 0.71 7.82
N ARG A 278 -28.94 -0.24 7.98
CA ARG A 278 -28.79 -1.39 8.89
C ARG A 278 -27.62 -2.29 8.48
N PHE A 279 -27.42 -2.49 7.18
CA PHE A 279 -26.28 -3.25 6.66
C PHE A 279 -24.96 -2.57 7.02
N TYR A 280 -24.87 -1.25 6.86
CA TYR A 280 -23.70 -0.49 7.29
C TYR A 280 -23.36 -0.69 8.77
N VAL A 281 -24.36 -0.57 9.66
CA VAL A 281 -24.16 -0.81 11.10
C VAL A 281 -23.63 -2.23 11.35
N ALA A 282 -24.23 -3.23 10.71
CA ALA A 282 -23.83 -4.62 10.84
C ALA A 282 -22.39 -4.88 10.37
N LEU A 283 -22.03 -4.38 9.19
CA LEU A 283 -20.71 -4.57 8.59
C LEU A 283 -19.63 -3.87 9.41
N ARG A 284 -19.89 -2.63 9.86
CA ARG A 284 -19.02 -1.86 10.75
C ARG A 284 -18.77 -2.60 12.06
N ARG A 285 -19.83 -3.08 12.73
CA ARG A 285 -19.72 -3.86 13.97
C ARG A 285 -18.95 -5.17 13.75
N THR A 286 -19.10 -5.80 12.58
CA THR A 286 -18.37 -7.02 12.23
C THR A 286 -16.86 -6.75 12.08
N LEU A 287 -16.48 -5.69 11.37
CA LEU A 287 -15.09 -5.22 11.26
C LEU A 287 -14.46 -4.98 12.64
N GLU A 288 -15.19 -4.28 13.51
CA GLU A 288 -14.74 -3.94 14.87
C GLU A 288 -14.63 -5.18 15.77
N ARG A 289 -15.64 -6.05 15.76
CA ARG A 289 -15.71 -7.26 16.58
C ARG A 289 -14.53 -8.18 16.30
N PHE A 290 -14.23 -8.43 15.02
CA PHE A 290 -13.13 -9.33 14.62
C PHE A 290 -11.80 -8.61 14.39
N ARG A 291 -11.72 -7.32 14.71
CA ARG A 291 -10.51 -6.49 14.61
C ARG A 291 -9.85 -6.59 13.23
N LEU A 292 -10.67 -6.47 12.21
CA LEU A 292 -10.22 -6.50 10.82
C LEU A 292 -9.64 -5.15 10.43
N ASP A 293 -8.72 -5.16 9.47
CA ASP A 293 -8.24 -3.96 8.77
C ASP A 293 -8.99 -3.79 7.44
N ALA A 294 -9.25 -4.93 6.80
CA ALA A 294 -10.00 -4.98 5.56
C ALA A 294 -10.96 -6.17 5.54
N LEU A 295 -12.01 -6.10 4.72
CA LEU A 295 -12.99 -7.16 4.58
C LEU A 295 -13.52 -7.26 3.14
N THR A 296 -13.51 -8.47 2.60
CA THR A 296 -14.24 -8.80 1.37
C THR A 296 -15.49 -9.59 1.71
N LEU A 297 -16.58 -9.31 1.01
CA LEU A 297 -17.88 -9.93 1.24
C LEU A 297 -18.48 -10.40 -0.08
N LEU A 298 -18.91 -11.67 -0.13
CA LEU A 298 -19.87 -12.10 -1.14
C LEU A 298 -21.27 -11.65 -0.71
N GLY A 299 -21.72 -10.52 -1.26
CA GLY A 299 -23.05 -9.97 -1.00
C GLY A 299 -24.16 -10.68 -1.79
N GLN A 300 -23.84 -11.09 -3.01
CA GLN A 300 -24.81 -11.65 -3.95
C GLN A 300 -25.47 -12.94 -3.42
N HIS A 301 -26.70 -13.18 -3.87
CA HIS A 301 -27.50 -14.35 -3.51
C HIS A 301 -27.92 -14.38 -2.04
N TYR A 302 -27.22 -15.14 -1.21
CA TYR A 302 -27.71 -15.50 0.12
C TYR A 302 -27.74 -14.32 1.07
N VAL A 303 -26.68 -13.50 1.09
CA VAL A 303 -26.59 -12.34 1.99
C VAL A 303 -27.66 -11.31 1.61
N GLU A 304 -27.68 -10.89 0.34
CA GLU A 304 -28.70 -9.98 -0.20
C GLU A 304 -30.14 -10.47 0.00
N GLN A 305 -30.41 -11.78 -0.18
CA GLN A 305 -31.72 -12.35 0.11
C GLN A 305 -32.11 -12.21 1.59
N LYS A 306 -31.14 -12.40 2.49
CA LYS A 306 -31.37 -12.35 3.95
C LYS A 306 -31.46 -10.94 4.50
N THR A 307 -30.73 -9.99 3.92
CA THR A 307 -30.70 -8.60 4.37
C THR A 307 -31.68 -7.71 3.61
N GLY A 308 -32.10 -8.12 2.41
CA GLY A 308 -32.98 -7.34 1.54
C GLY A 308 -32.28 -6.15 0.87
N THR A 309 -30.95 -6.09 0.86
CA THR A 309 -30.18 -4.99 0.27
C THR A 309 -28.74 -5.37 -0.06
N THR A 310 -28.11 -4.59 -0.93
CA THR A 310 -26.69 -4.66 -1.29
C THR A 310 -25.80 -4.06 -0.18
N SER A 311 -24.50 -4.34 -0.20
CA SER A 311 -23.54 -3.75 0.74
C SER A 311 -23.04 -2.36 0.33
N TYR A 312 -23.56 -1.77 -0.75
CA TYR A 312 -22.89 -0.66 -1.43
C TYR A 312 -22.92 0.66 -0.64
N LEU A 313 -24.01 0.96 0.07
CA LEU A 313 -24.01 2.07 1.04
C LEU A 313 -22.95 1.85 2.13
N ALA A 314 -22.88 0.63 2.66
CA ALA A 314 -21.93 0.30 3.71
C ALA A 314 -20.48 0.51 3.23
N ASN A 315 -20.17 0.01 2.04
CA ASN A 315 -18.84 0.11 1.46
C ASN A 315 -18.44 1.58 1.22
N THR A 316 -19.29 2.38 0.60
CA THR A 316 -19.04 3.81 0.36
C THR A 316 -18.79 4.57 1.66
N MET A 317 -19.63 4.37 2.68
CA MET A 317 -19.49 5.07 3.96
C MET A 317 -18.21 4.67 4.69
N ILE A 318 -17.89 3.37 4.73
CA ILE A 318 -16.65 2.85 5.34
C ILE A 318 -15.40 3.42 4.63
N HIS A 319 -15.44 3.49 3.30
CA HIS A 319 -14.37 4.07 2.49
C HIS A 319 -14.17 5.57 2.74
N GLU A 320 -15.25 6.31 3.00
CA GLU A 320 -15.20 7.74 3.33
C GLU A 320 -14.71 8.01 4.76
N GLU A 321 -14.97 7.10 5.70
CA GLU A 321 -14.37 7.14 7.04
C GLU A 321 -12.85 6.94 7.00
N GLY A 322 -12.35 6.19 6.01
CA GLY A 322 -10.92 5.95 5.80
C GLY A 322 -10.27 5.05 6.86
N LYS A 323 -11.05 4.36 7.69
CA LYS A 323 -10.54 3.49 8.77
C LYS A 323 -10.38 2.03 8.34
N TYR A 324 -11.26 1.54 7.47
CA TYR A 324 -11.25 0.17 6.98
C TYR A 324 -11.38 0.15 5.47
N ILE A 325 -10.96 -0.94 4.87
CA ILE A 325 -11.02 -1.13 3.42
C ILE A 325 -11.94 -2.31 3.14
N VAL A 326 -12.93 -2.12 2.27
CA VAL A 326 -13.87 -3.19 1.94
C VAL A 326 -14.07 -3.33 0.45
N ASN A 327 -14.29 -4.56 -0.02
CA ASN A 327 -14.74 -4.83 -1.38
C ASN A 327 -15.71 -6.01 -1.44
N THR A 328 -16.10 -6.39 -2.64
CA THR A 328 -17.13 -7.39 -2.91
C THR A 328 -16.56 -8.69 -3.49
N GLU A 329 -17.45 -9.68 -3.67
CA GLU A 329 -17.24 -10.91 -4.45
C GLU A 329 -16.16 -11.88 -3.96
N GLY A 330 -15.67 -11.65 -2.74
CA GLY A 330 -14.60 -12.46 -2.16
C GLY A 330 -13.23 -12.20 -2.80
N ASP A 331 -13.06 -11.07 -3.51
CA ASP A 331 -11.81 -10.71 -4.16
C ASP A 331 -10.74 -10.26 -3.16
N VAL A 332 -10.05 -11.24 -2.59
CA VAL A 332 -8.96 -11.01 -1.63
C VAL A 332 -7.77 -10.32 -2.27
N HIS A 333 -7.46 -10.62 -3.53
CA HIS A 333 -6.29 -10.09 -4.22
C HIS A 333 -6.46 -8.59 -4.54
N GLY A 334 -7.64 -8.19 -5.02
CA GLY A 334 -8.01 -6.79 -5.19
C GLY A 334 -8.00 -6.05 -3.86
N LEU A 335 -8.52 -6.65 -2.79
CA LEU A 335 -8.53 -6.04 -1.46
C LEU A 335 -7.12 -5.79 -0.89
N ILE A 336 -6.17 -6.70 -1.15
CA ILE A 336 -4.75 -6.51 -0.82
C ILE A 336 -4.18 -5.30 -1.57
N ILE A 337 -4.46 -5.18 -2.88
CA ILE A 337 -4.01 -4.03 -3.67
C ILE A 337 -4.66 -2.73 -3.19
N MET A 338 -5.95 -2.73 -2.87
CA MET A 338 -6.62 -1.58 -2.26
C MET A 338 -5.93 -1.17 -0.96
N THR A 339 -5.54 -2.13 -0.13
CA THR A 339 -4.81 -1.86 1.12
C THR A 339 -3.44 -1.23 0.87
N ILE A 340 -2.67 -1.79 -0.07
CA ILE A 340 -1.36 -1.26 -0.43
C ILE A 340 -1.47 0.17 -0.98
N MET A 341 -2.36 0.39 -1.95
CA MET A 341 -2.53 1.69 -2.59
C MET A 341 -3.09 2.75 -1.63
N ASN A 342 -3.95 2.36 -0.69
CA ASN A 342 -4.43 3.26 0.35
C ASN A 342 -3.31 3.76 1.26
N GLU A 343 -2.47 2.86 1.77
CA GLU A 343 -1.35 3.20 2.64
C GLU A 343 -0.27 4.03 1.89
N LEU A 344 -0.05 3.78 0.59
CA LEU A 344 0.90 4.55 -0.21
C LEU A 344 0.45 6.00 -0.47
N SER A 345 -0.84 6.17 -0.82
CA SER A 345 -1.39 7.44 -1.31
C SER A 345 -2.09 8.27 -0.23
N GLY A 346 -2.52 7.64 0.87
CA GLY A 346 -3.44 8.22 1.85
C GLY A 346 -4.85 8.45 1.30
N GLN A 347 -5.17 7.90 0.12
CA GLN A 347 -6.45 8.04 -0.57
C GLN A 347 -7.09 6.67 -0.74
N MET A 348 -8.43 6.57 -0.68
CA MET A 348 -9.11 5.29 -0.82
C MET A 348 -9.12 4.83 -2.29
N PRO A 349 -8.52 3.69 -2.66
CA PRO A 349 -8.57 3.22 -4.03
C PRO A 349 -10.00 2.84 -4.43
N THR A 350 -10.31 3.01 -5.71
CA THR A 350 -11.59 2.65 -6.30
C THR A 350 -11.48 1.26 -6.92
N TYR A 351 -12.46 0.40 -6.67
CA TYR A 351 -12.55 -0.91 -7.30
C TYR A 351 -13.16 -0.74 -8.70
N ALA A 352 -12.91 -1.63 -9.65
CA ALA A 352 -13.44 -1.50 -11.00
C ALA A 352 -13.31 -2.81 -11.75
N GLU A 353 -13.95 -2.86 -12.91
CA GLU A 353 -13.83 -3.90 -13.91
C GLU A 353 -13.42 -3.30 -15.24
N TRP A 354 -12.69 -4.09 -16.05
CA TRP A 354 -12.38 -3.74 -17.42
C TRP A 354 -13.66 -3.82 -18.28
N GLY A 355 -14.19 -2.67 -18.67
CA GLY A 355 -15.37 -2.58 -19.54
C GLY A 355 -15.02 -2.48 -21.03
N GLU A 356 -15.68 -1.56 -21.72
CA GLU A 356 -15.58 -1.40 -23.17
C GLU A 356 -14.39 -0.52 -23.57
N TYR A 357 -13.75 -0.83 -24.71
CA TYR A 357 -12.63 -0.03 -25.22
C TYR A 357 -13.09 1.01 -26.26
N ASP A 358 -12.42 2.15 -26.28
CA ASP A 358 -12.56 3.18 -27.31
C ASP A 358 -11.24 3.35 -28.07
N GLY A 359 -11.27 3.00 -29.36
CA GLY A 359 -10.11 3.08 -30.24
C GLY A 359 -9.76 4.50 -30.71
N GLU A 360 -10.70 5.43 -30.68
CA GLU A 360 -10.49 6.84 -31.03
C GLU A 360 -9.91 7.61 -29.84
N LEU A 361 -10.43 7.37 -28.64
CA LEU A 361 -9.93 7.98 -27.40
C LEU A 361 -8.66 7.30 -26.86
N ASN A 362 -8.33 6.10 -27.32
CA ASN A 362 -7.29 5.23 -26.76
C ASN A 362 -7.52 4.94 -25.27
N ALA A 363 -8.76 4.59 -24.93
CA ALA A 363 -9.23 4.50 -23.56
C ALA A 363 -10.06 3.24 -23.28
N LEU A 364 -10.27 2.94 -22.00
CA LEU A 364 -11.25 1.97 -21.51
C LEU A 364 -12.29 2.67 -20.65
N LEU A 365 -13.55 2.29 -20.86
CA LEU A 365 -14.59 2.46 -19.87
C LEU A 365 -14.36 1.45 -18.75
N MET A 366 -14.14 1.95 -17.55
CA MET A 366 -14.12 1.20 -16.30
C MET A 366 -15.51 1.27 -15.67
N VAL A 367 -16.00 0.13 -15.19
CA VAL A 367 -17.32 0.01 -14.55
C VAL A 367 -17.14 -0.52 -13.13
N HIS A 368 -17.91 -0.01 -12.18
CA HIS A 368 -17.89 -0.46 -10.79
C HIS A 368 -19.10 -1.35 -10.48
N HIS A 369 -19.06 -1.99 -9.31
CA HIS A 369 -20.19 -2.59 -8.58
C HIS A 369 -20.95 -1.60 -7.67
N GLY A 370 -21.11 -0.34 -8.07
CA GLY A 370 -22.06 0.57 -7.42
C GLY A 370 -21.68 1.16 -6.08
N TYR A 371 -20.42 1.12 -5.66
CA TYR A 371 -19.92 1.78 -4.44
C TYR A 371 -18.55 2.39 -4.67
N ALA A 372 -18.24 3.59 -4.18
CA ALA A 372 -16.87 4.10 -4.09
C ALA A 372 -16.89 5.39 -3.29
N ASN A 373 -15.71 5.89 -2.92
CA ASN A 373 -15.61 7.18 -2.24
C ASN A 373 -16.15 8.30 -3.15
N THR A 374 -17.17 9.02 -2.69
CA THR A 374 -17.89 10.00 -3.51
C THR A 374 -17.09 11.27 -3.81
N ASN A 375 -15.93 11.47 -3.18
CA ASN A 375 -14.96 12.52 -3.53
C ASN A 375 -14.28 12.29 -4.89
N TYR A 376 -14.52 11.15 -5.52
CA TYR A 376 -14.09 10.86 -6.88
C TYR A 376 -15.12 11.19 -7.94
N ALA A 377 -16.33 11.64 -7.58
CA ALA A 377 -17.26 12.13 -8.58
C ALA A 377 -16.69 13.36 -9.31
N THR A 378 -16.88 13.43 -10.63
CA THR A 378 -16.50 14.59 -11.44
C THR A 378 -17.17 15.89 -10.94
N ASP A 379 -18.37 15.78 -10.38
CA ASP A 379 -19.06 16.80 -9.61
C ASP A 379 -19.82 16.10 -8.49
N ARG A 380 -19.65 16.56 -7.25
CA ARG A 380 -20.30 15.96 -6.09
C ARG A 380 -21.83 16.05 -6.15
N ASN A 381 -22.36 17.06 -6.86
CA ASN A 381 -23.80 17.26 -7.05
C ASN A 381 -24.40 16.29 -8.06
N THR A 382 -23.58 15.62 -8.89
CA THR A 382 -24.07 14.61 -9.83
C THR A 382 -24.17 13.24 -9.20
N VAL A 383 -23.66 13.03 -7.97
CA VAL A 383 -23.79 11.76 -7.26
C VAL A 383 -25.26 11.47 -7.00
N LYS A 384 -25.76 10.42 -7.65
CA LYS A 384 -27.08 9.86 -7.38
C LYS A 384 -26.93 8.55 -6.64
N VAL A 385 -27.95 8.25 -5.85
CA VAL A 385 -28.20 6.91 -5.35
C VAL A 385 -29.44 6.40 -6.07
N ASN A 386 -29.33 5.24 -6.72
CA ASN A 386 -30.40 4.60 -7.47
C ASN A 386 -30.56 3.14 -6.99
N ARG A 387 -31.51 2.43 -7.60
CA ARG A 387 -31.63 0.97 -7.51
C ARG A 387 -30.31 0.30 -7.91
N SER A 388 -30.04 -0.87 -7.33
CA SER A 388 -28.98 -1.72 -7.87
C SER A 388 -29.46 -2.28 -9.22
N PRO A 389 -28.67 -2.16 -10.30
CA PRO A 389 -29.05 -2.71 -11.61
C PRO A 389 -29.10 -4.24 -11.56
N GLU A 390 -28.31 -4.85 -10.69
CA GLU A 390 -28.27 -6.28 -10.47
C GLU A 390 -29.22 -6.71 -9.33
N GLN A 391 -29.91 -7.84 -9.54
CA GLN A 391 -30.93 -8.32 -8.61
C GLN A 391 -30.64 -9.77 -8.23
N TRP A 392 -29.72 -9.96 -7.29
CA TRP A 392 -29.30 -11.30 -6.88
C TRP A 392 -30.16 -11.92 -5.79
N GLY A 393 -31.44 -11.53 -5.70
CA GLY A 393 -32.41 -12.11 -4.77
C GLY A 393 -32.75 -11.22 -3.57
N LEU A 394 -32.24 -9.99 -3.53
CA LEU A 394 -32.69 -8.96 -2.60
C LEU A 394 -34.20 -8.66 -2.78
N GLN A 395 -34.84 -8.25 -1.69
CA GLN A 395 -36.22 -7.79 -1.69
C GLN A 395 -36.24 -6.26 -1.77
N GLY A 396 -36.80 -5.68 -2.83
CA GLY A 396 -36.84 -4.24 -3.03
C GLY A 396 -36.06 -3.81 -4.26
N ALA A 397 -35.50 -2.61 -4.23
CA ALA A 397 -34.74 -2.03 -5.35
C ALA A 397 -33.22 -2.12 -5.16
N GLY A 398 -32.74 -2.43 -3.96
CA GLY A 398 -31.33 -2.39 -3.60
C GLY A 398 -30.81 -0.95 -3.49
N PHE A 399 -29.51 -0.78 -3.32
CA PHE A 399 -28.89 0.54 -3.16
C PHE A 399 -27.60 0.60 -3.98
N GLY A 400 -27.47 1.54 -4.91
CA GLY A 400 -26.28 1.71 -5.75
C GLY A 400 -25.97 3.16 -6.02
N PHE A 401 -24.70 3.49 -6.16
CA PHE A 401 -24.24 4.83 -6.51
C PHE A 401 -24.05 4.96 -8.02
N GLU A 402 -24.49 6.09 -8.58
CA GLU A 402 -24.30 6.43 -9.99
C GLU A 402 -23.56 7.77 -10.08
N TYR A 403 -22.30 7.72 -10.55
CA TYR A 403 -21.52 8.89 -10.92
C TYR A 403 -20.33 8.52 -11.81
N THR A 404 -19.79 9.49 -12.54
CA THR A 404 -18.56 9.30 -13.30
C THR A 404 -17.35 9.87 -12.55
N LEU A 405 -16.24 9.13 -12.56
CA LEU A 405 -14.98 9.50 -11.93
C LEU A 405 -14.44 10.82 -12.48
N LYS A 406 -13.82 11.63 -11.61
CA LYS A 406 -13.19 12.91 -11.95
C LYS A 406 -11.90 12.69 -12.74
N PRO A 407 -11.47 13.67 -13.55
CA PRO A 407 -10.23 13.54 -14.29
C PRO A 407 -9.00 13.54 -13.38
N GLY A 408 -7.91 12.92 -13.86
CA GLY A 408 -6.62 12.95 -13.19
C GLY A 408 -5.71 11.79 -13.58
N GLU A 409 -4.42 11.93 -13.26
CA GLU A 409 -3.48 10.82 -13.34
C GLU A 409 -3.91 9.69 -12.40
N VAL A 410 -3.84 8.45 -12.86
CA VAL A 410 -4.21 7.25 -12.09
C VAL A 410 -3.20 6.12 -12.29
N THR A 411 -3.12 5.26 -11.28
CA THR A 411 -2.43 3.98 -11.34
C THR A 411 -3.44 2.86 -11.16
N ILE A 412 -3.42 1.87 -12.04
CA ILE A 412 -4.29 0.70 -12.00
C ILE A 412 -3.46 -0.53 -11.64
N SER A 413 -3.95 -1.36 -10.72
CA SER A 413 -3.24 -2.58 -10.33
C SER A 413 -4.20 -3.70 -9.93
N HIS A 414 -3.67 -4.93 -9.99
CA HIS A 414 -4.28 -6.12 -9.43
C HIS A 414 -3.19 -7.18 -9.18
N LEU A 415 -3.48 -8.16 -8.33
CA LEU A 415 -2.66 -9.36 -8.15
C LEU A 415 -3.33 -10.58 -8.77
N ILE A 416 -2.56 -11.49 -9.33
CA ILE A 416 -3.03 -12.82 -9.69
C ILE A 416 -1.94 -13.85 -9.41
N ILE A 417 -2.35 -15.07 -9.10
CA ILE A 417 -1.47 -16.24 -9.04
C ILE A 417 -1.69 -17.10 -10.28
N ASP A 418 -0.62 -17.35 -11.03
CA ASP A 418 -0.64 -18.31 -12.13
C ASP A 418 0.27 -19.51 -11.82
N ALA A 419 0.50 -20.38 -12.80
CA ALA A 419 1.30 -21.59 -12.63
C ALA A 419 2.78 -21.33 -12.25
N GLU A 420 3.30 -20.12 -12.49
CA GLU A 420 4.66 -19.70 -12.11
C GLU A 420 4.69 -18.97 -10.76
N GLY A 421 3.52 -18.72 -10.17
CA GLY A 421 3.35 -17.98 -8.92
C GLY A 421 2.75 -16.60 -9.11
N TYR A 422 2.85 -15.77 -8.07
CA TYR A 422 2.25 -14.45 -8.06
C TYR A 422 2.85 -13.49 -9.09
N LYS A 423 1.98 -12.65 -9.65
CA LYS A 423 2.36 -11.47 -10.41
C LYS A 423 1.45 -10.28 -10.12
N MET A 424 2.03 -9.10 -10.21
CA MET A 424 1.35 -7.82 -10.04
C MET A 424 1.24 -7.09 -11.38
N LEU A 425 0.03 -6.68 -11.73
CA LEU A 425 -0.22 -5.73 -12.82
C LEU A 425 0.00 -4.32 -12.29
N ILE A 426 0.70 -3.48 -13.03
CA ILE A 426 0.89 -2.05 -12.72
C ILE A 426 0.71 -1.28 -14.01
N VAL A 427 -0.31 -0.43 -14.10
CA VAL A 427 -0.60 0.34 -15.32
C VAL A 427 -0.74 1.80 -14.98
N LYS A 428 -0.03 2.66 -15.70
CA LYS A 428 -0.26 4.11 -15.62
C LYS A 428 -1.35 4.54 -16.60
N GLY A 429 -2.21 5.46 -16.19
CA GLY A 429 -3.24 6.04 -17.06
C GLY A 429 -3.69 7.43 -16.63
N GLU A 430 -4.64 7.97 -17.40
CA GLU A 430 -5.29 9.25 -17.12
C GLU A 430 -6.81 9.06 -17.17
N ALA A 431 -7.49 9.26 -16.04
CA ALA A 431 -8.95 9.37 -16.03
C ALA A 431 -9.34 10.66 -16.78
N LEU A 432 -10.18 10.52 -17.80
CA LEU A 432 -10.62 11.61 -18.66
C LEU A 432 -11.79 12.37 -18.02
N HIS A 433 -11.91 13.64 -18.38
CA HIS A 433 -13.05 14.45 -17.98
C HIS A 433 -14.28 14.08 -18.81
N ILE A 434 -15.31 13.57 -18.14
CA ILE A 434 -16.63 13.31 -18.74
C ILE A 434 -17.62 14.32 -18.15
N PRO A 435 -18.20 15.25 -18.95
CA PRO A 435 -18.98 16.37 -18.43
C PRO A 435 -20.26 15.99 -17.68
N THR A 436 -20.83 14.81 -17.98
CA THR A 436 -22.08 14.33 -17.39
C THR A 436 -21.94 12.86 -17.04
N ASN A 437 -22.59 12.41 -15.95
CA ASN A 437 -22.62 10.99 -15.61
C ASN A 437 -23.09 10.15 -16.81
N ILE A 438 -22.41 9.03 -17.04
CA ILE A 438 -22.88 8.00 -17.96
C ILE A 438 -24.12 7.34 -17.32
N PRO A 439 -25.31 7.43 -17.94
CA PRO A 439 -26.57 7.04 -17.30
C PRO A 439 -26.78 5.52 -17.38
N CYS A 440 -25.96 4.77 -16.65
CA CYS A 440 -25.97 3.30 -16.61
C CYS A 440 -26.32 2.74 -15.22
N GLU A 441 -26.78 3.60 -14.31
CA GLU A 441 -27.11 3.25 -12.91
C GLU A 441 -25.89 2.74 -12.11
N GLU A 442 -24.68 3.00 -12.59
CA GLU A 442 -23.41 2.54 -12.01
C GLU A 442 -22.36 3.65 -11.92
N ILE A 443 -21.27 3.36 -11.20
CA ILE A 443 -20.08 4.21 -11.19
C ILE A 443 -19.21 3.87 -12.39
N THR A 444 -18.78 4.88 -13.14
CA THR A 444 -17.98 4.72 -14.35
C THR A 444 -16.72 5.58 -14.34
N GLY A 445 -15.67 5.16 -15.03
CA GLY A 445 -14.53 6.02 -15.36
C GLY A 445 -14.09 5.78 -16.80
N VAL A 446 -13.56 6.79 -17.48
CA VAL A 446 -12.93 6.57 -18.80
C VAL A 446 -11.45 6.82 -18.63
N VAL A 447 -10.63 5.77 -18.72
CA VAL A 447 -9.18 5.87 -18.50
C VAL A 447 -8.45 5.71 -19.81
N LYS A 448 -7.67 6.73 -20.15
CA LYS A 448 -6.77 6.75 -21.31
C LYS A 448 -5.41 6.18 -20.92
N PHE A 449 -4.81 5.45 -21.85
CA PHE A 449 -3.48 4.85 -21.70
C PHE A 449 -2.47 5.46 -22.69
N ASP A 450 -1.19 5.38 -22.35
CA ASP A 450 -0.10 5.78 -23.25
C ASP A 450 0.16 4.73 -24.34
N THR A 451 -0.05 3.46 -24.01
CA THR A 451 0.04 2.34 -24.98
C THR A 451 -1.22 2.28 -25.83
N PRO A 452 -1.12 2.00 -27.15
CA PRO A 452 -2.31 1.79 -27.99
C PRO A 452 -3.23 0.70 -27.40
N ILE A 453 -4.53 1.02 -27.28
CA ILE A 453 -5.47 0.26 -26.47
C ILE A 453 -5.64 -1.19 -26.93
N LYS A 454 -5.67 -1.42 -28.25
CA LYS A 454 -5.85 -2.78 -28.81
C LYS A 454 -4.64 -3.69 -28.54
N PRO A 455 -3.38 -3.25 -28.82
CA PRO A 455 -2.18 -3.96 -28.35
C PRO A 455 -2.13 -4.16 -26.84
N PHE A 456 -2.47 -3.14 -26.03
CA PHE A 456 -2.52 -3.25 -24.58
C PHE A 456 -3.47 -4.37 -24.14
N LEU A 457 -4.73 -4.34 -24.59
CA LEU A 457 -5.73 -5.38 -24.31
C LEU A 457 -5.28 -6.77 -24.78
N THR A 458 -4.68 -6.86 -25.97
CA THR A 458 -4.13 -8.14 -26.46
C THR A 458 -3.09 -8.70 -25.49
N THR A 459 -2.27 -7.83 -24.90
CA THR A 459 -1.21 -8.24 -23.97
C THR A 459 -1.79 -8.56 -22.61
N LEU A 460 -2.67 -7.72 -22.07
CA LEU A 460 -3.39 -7.93 -20.81
C LEU A 460 -4.14 -9.28 -20.78
N ILE A 461 -4.87 -9.60 -21.86
CA ILE A 461 -5.59 -10.87 -22.00
C ILE A 461 -4.63 -12.05 -22.09
N LYS A 462 -3.53 -11.92 -22.84
CA LYS A 462 -2.53 -13.00 -22.98
C LYS A 462 -1.76 -13.27 -21.69
N GLU A 463 -1.47 -12.21 -20.94
CA GLU A 463 -0.89 -12.33 -19.61
C GLU A 463 -1.87 -12.99 -18.64
N GLY A 464 -3.18 -12.89 -18.87
CA GLY A 464 -4.19 -13.55 -18.04
C GLY A 464 -4.31 -12.89 -16.66
N PHE A 465 -4.52 -11.58 -16.64
CA PHE A 465 -4.86 -10.85 -15.41
C PHE A 465 -6.35 -10.96 -15.08
N ALA A 466 -6.66 -10.70 -13.82
CA ALA A 466 -8.03 -10.75 -13.30
C ALA A 466 -8.93 -9.70 -13.97
N HIS A 467 -10.23 -9.97 -13.99
CA HIS A 467 -11.19 -9.04 -14.59
C HIS A 467 -11.47 -7.81 -13.72
N HIS A 468 -11.25 -7.91 -12.40
CA HIS A 468 -11.21 -6.74 -11.53
C HIS A 468 -9.89 -5.99 -11.67
N CYS A 469 -9.97 -4.69 -11.41
CA CYS A 469 -8.82 -3.82 -11.29
C CYS A 469 -9.06 -2.76 -10.23
N ILE A 470 -7.98 -2.32 -9.59
CA ILE A 470 -8.02 -1.30 -8.55
C ILE A 470 -7.38 -0.03 -9.09
N ILE A 471 -8.08 1.09 -8.98
CA ILE A 471 -7.68 2.40 -9.48
C ILE A 471 -7.35 3.30 -8.29
N ALA A 472 -6.13 3.81 -8.24
CA ALA A 472 -5.72 4.86 -7.31
C ALA A 472 -5.36 6.14 -8.08
N TYR A 473 -5.68 7.31 -7.52
CA TYR A 473 -5.27 8.59 -8.10
C TYR A 473 -3.79 8.88 -7.81
N GLY A 474 -3.10 9.41 -8.81
CA GLY A 474 -1.65 9.67 -8.83
C GLY A 474 -0.83 8.51 -9.40
N ASP A 475 0.46 8.77 -9.63
CA ASP A 475 1.45 7.79 -10.03
C ASP A 475 2.05 7.05 -8.82
N LEU A 476 1.71 5.77 -8.70
CA LEU A 476 2.22 4.82 -7.69
C LEU A 476 3.07 3.71 -8.33
N THR A 477 3.45 3.85 -9.60
CA THR A 477 4.10 2.78 -10.36
C THR A 477 5.43 2.35 -9.76
N GLU A 478 6.24 3.31 -9.32
CA GLU A 478 7.55 3.07 -8.72
C GLU A 478 7.42 2.32 -7.39
N GLU A 479 6.55 2.78 -6.50
CA GLU A 479 6.32 2.19 -5.18
C GLU A 479 5.71 0.78 -5.28
N LEU A 480 4.73 0.57 -6.17
CA LEU A 480 4.15 -0.76 -6.39
C LEU A 480 5.19 -1.73 -6.95
N SER A 481 6.05 -1.27 -7.87
CA SER A 481 7.18 -2.07 -8.36
C SER A 481 8.11 -2.48 -7.22
N MET A 482 8.45 -1.55 -6.31
CA MET A 482 9.30 -1.87 -5.14
C MET A 482 8.62 -2.89 -4.21
N ILE A 483 7.31 -2.76 -3.97
CA ILE A 483 6.56 -3.72 -3.14
C ILE A 483 6.55 -5.11 -3.78
N ALA A 484 6.35 -5.20 -5.10
CA ALA A 484 6.45 -6.47 -5.82
C ALA A 484 7.85 -7.11 -5.68
N ASP A 485 8.91 -6.29 -5.75
CA ASP A 485 10.28 -6.75 -5.51
C ASP A 485 10.46 -7.27 -4.07
N PHE A 486 9.89 -6.59 -3.06
CA PHE A 486 9.94 -7.05 -1.66
C PHE A 486 9.16 -8.34 -1.41
N MET A 487 8.04 -8.53 -2.12
CA MET A 487 7.27 -9.77 -2.10
C MET A 487 7.95 -10.90 -2.87
N GLY A 488 8.94 -10.59 -3.71
CA GLY A 488 9.60 -11.56 -4.59
C GLY A 488 8.69 -12.09 -5.69
N ILE A 489 7.78 -11.26 -6.19
CA ILE A 489 6.79 -11.64 -7.22
C ILE A 489 7.08 -10.97 -8.55
N ARG A 490 6.55 -11.53 -9.64
CA ARG A 490 6.72 -10.93 -10.98
C ARG A 490 5.92 -9.62 -11.07
N LYS A 491 6.43 -8.67 -11.84
CA LYS A 491 5.77 -7.39 -12.13
C LYS A 491 5.58 -7.22 -13.62
N VAL A 492 4.39 -6.79 -14.02
CA VAL A 492 4.06 -6.48 -15.41
C VAL A 492 3.59 -5.04 -15.44
N ILE A 493 4.38 -4.18 -16.11
CA ILE A 493 4.23 -2.72 -16.07
C ILE A 493 3.87 -2.21 -17.46
N TYR A 494 2.85 -1.34 -17.55
CA TYR A 494 2.40 -0.70 -18.78
C TYR A 494 2.27 0.82 -18.66
#